data_AF-A0A8I1S6E6-F1
#
_entry.id   AF-A0A8I1S6E6-F1
#
_cell.length_a   1.000
_cell.length_b   1.000
_cell.length_c   1.000
_cell.angle_alpha   90.00
_cell.angle_beta   90.00
_cell.angle_gamma   90.00
#
_symmetry.space_group_name_H-M   'P 1'
#
loop_
_entity.id
_entity.type
_entity.pdbx_description
1 polymer ?
#
loop_
_entity_poly.entity_id
_entity_poly.type
_entity_poly.pdbx_seq_one_letter_code
_entity_poly.pdbx_strand_id
1 'polypeptide(L)'
;MPNILSALRLLAAPFAAWLILAGHDTASLTVFAAAGLSDALDGAIARRYGYISRFGAWLDPAADKLLMVLCVLALFQVGVTPPWLAVLVILRDLLIAAGWLIVRRRALPVPLAPLRIGKASTLVQVCYIGLMLLLLAFDITAPRVAAAAAFVTGLLTILSGGAYAGLFLRGLILGRRAA
;
A
#
# COMPACT_ATOMS: atom_id res chain seq x y z
N MET A 1 18.44 15.51 2.08
CA MET A 1 17.13 16.18 1.92
C MET A 1 16.05 15.14 1.61
N PRO A 2 15.57 14.37 2.62
CA PRO A 2 14.59 13.30 2.39
C PRO A 2 13.16 13.79 2.11
N ASN A 3 12.81 15.04 2.42
CA ASN A 3 11.43 15.52 2.34
C ASN A 3 10.90 15.79 0.91
N ILE A 4 11.76 16.11 -0.05
CA ILE A 4 11.28 16.58 -1.37
C ILE A 4 10.67 15.43 -2.17
N LEU A 5 11.30 14.24 -2.12
CA LEU A 5 10.84 13.09 -2.88
C LEU A 5 9.57 12.47 -2.27
N SER A 6 9.46 12.43 -0.93
CA SER A 6 8.22 12.08 -0.24
C SER A 6 7.09 13.06 -0.53
N ALA A 7 7.37 14.37 -0.55
CA ALA A 7 6.39 15.40 -0.88
C ALA A 7 5.95 15.31 -2.35
N LEU A 8 6.89 15.07 -3.27
CA LEU A 8 6.58 14.83 -4.67
C LEU A 8 5.67 13.60 -4.81
N ARG A 9 5.93 12.52 -4.08
CA ARG A 9 5.10 11.31 -4.09
C ARG A 9 3.71 11.56 -3.53
N LEU A 10 3.61 12.37 -2.48
CA LEU A 10 2.33 12.79 -1.91
C LEU A 10 1.48 13.53 -2.94
N LEU A 11 2.10 14.34 -3.81
CA LEU A 11 1.44 15.02 -4.93
C LEU A 11 1.20 14.09 -6.13
N ALA A 12 2.11 13.14 -6.37
CA ALA A 12 2.00 12.16 -7.45
C ALA A 12 0.82 11.20 -7.23
N ALA A 13 0.45 10.91 -5.99
CA ALA A 13 -0.67 10.04 -5.64
C ALA A 13 -2.03 10.53 -6.19
N PRO A 14 -2.53 11.73 -5.85
CA PRO A 14 -3.76 12.26 -6.43
C PRO A 14 -3.62 12.53 -7.93
N PHE A 15 -2.43 12.92 -8.40
CA PHE A 15 -2.20 13.14 -9.83
C PHE A 15 -2.31 11.83 -10.65
N ALA A 16 -1.72 10.73 -10.17
CA ALA A 16 -1.83 9.42 -10.80
C ALA A 16 -3.28 8.95 -10.82
N ALA A 17 -4.02 9.09 -9.72
CA ALA A 17 -5.44 8.74 -9.67
C ALA A 17 -6.28 9.58 -10.64
N TRP A 18 -6.01 10.89 -10.74
CA TRP A 18 -6.67 11.74 -11.72
C TRP A 18 -6.38 11.30 -13.16
N LEU A 19 -5.13 10.94 -13.49
CA LEU A 19 -4.76 10.43 -14.82
C LEU A 19 -5.52 9.15 -15.17
N ILE A 20 -5.67 8.21 -14.22
CA ILE A 20 -6.47 6.99 -14.41
C ILE A 20 -7.92 7.35 -14.73
N LEU A 21 -8.52 8.26 -13.94
CA LEU A 21 -9.91 8.68 -14.13
C LEU A 21 -10.12 9.45 -15.45
N ALA A 22 -9.11 10.17 -15.91
CA ALA A 22 -9.12 10.91 -17.17
C ALA A 22 -8.84 10.03 -18.41
N GLY A 23 -8.50 8.74 -18.24
CA GLY A 23 -8.15 7.84 -19.34
C GLY A 23 -6.78 8.12 -19.95
N HIS A 24 -5.88 8.78 -19.21
CA HIS A 24 -4.49 9.00 -19.62
C HIS A 24 -3.61 7.81 -19.20
N ASP A 25 -3.85 6.66 -19.81
CA ASP A 25 -3.38 5.37 -19.32
C ASP A 25 -1.86 5.23 -19.29
N THR A 26 -1.17 5.61 -20.37
CA THR A 26 0.30 5.60 -20.46
C THR A 26 0.96 6.55 -19.47
N ALA A 27 0.38 7.74 -19.28
CA ALA A 27 0.86 8.72 -18.31
C ALA A 27 0.64 8.21 -16.87
N SER A 28 -0.52 7.60 -16.59
CA SER A 28 -0.82 7.04 -15.27
C SER A 28 0.15 5.93 -14.88
N LEU A 29 0.48 5.03 -15.82
CA LEU A 29 1.49 3.98 -15.64
C LEU A 29 2.86 4.59 -15.36
N THR A 30 3.25 5.60 -16.15
CA THR A 30 4.57 6.24 -16.03
C THR A 30 4.72 6.94 -14.69
N VAL A 31 3.71 7.71 -14.25
CA VAL A 31 3.71 8.38 -12.95
C VAL A 31 3.72 7.37 -11.81
N PHE A 32 2.89 6.32 -11.88
CA PHE A 32 2.87 5.27 -10.86
C PHE A 32 4.22 4.55 -10.75
N ALA A 33 4.81 4.16 -11.89
CA ALA A 33 6.10 3.49 -11.93
C ALA A 33 7.24 4.41 -11.42
N ALA A 34 7.25 5.67 -11.84
CA ALA A 34 8.23 6.65 -11.38
C ALA A 34 8.12 6.86 -9.87
N ALA A 35 6.91 7.05 -9.35
CA ALA A 35 6.67 7.25 -7.91
C ALA A 35 7.14 6.04 -7.08
N GLY A 36 6.85 4.81 -7.53
CA GLY A 36 7.27 3.59 -6.85
C GLY A 36 8.78 3.32 -6.94
N LEU A 37 9.40 3.60 -8.09
CA LEU A 37 10.84 3.45 -8.27
C LEU A 37 11.62 4.48 -7.45
N SER A 38 11.15 5.73 -7.40
CA SER A 38 11.76 6.76 -6.56
C SER A 38 11.80 6.34 -5.08
N ASP A 39 10.74 5.71 -4.56
CA ASP A 39 10.75 5.17 -3.19
C ASP A 39 11.80 4.08 -2.97
N ALA A 40 11.85 3.10 -3.89
CA ALA A 40 12.80 2.01 -3.77
C ALA A 40 14.25 2.51 -3.77
N LEU A 41 14.55 3.51 -4.61
CA LEU A 41 15.85 4.16 -4.70
C LEU A 41 16.18 4.98 -3.46
N ASP A 42 15.25 5.81 -2.98
CA ASP A 42 15.43 6.62 -1.77
C ASP A 42 15.64 5.75 -0.54
N GLY A 43 14.86 4.69 -0.41
CA GLY A 43 15.02 3.71 0.66
C GLY A 43 16.37 2.99 0.59
N ALA A 44 16.87 2.67 -0.61
CA ALA A 44 18.18 2.04 -0.77
C ALA A 44 19.33 3.00 -0.43
N ILE A 45 19.25 4.26 -0.87
CA ILE A 45 20.25 5.29 -0.61
C ILE A 45 20.25 5.65 0.88
N ALA A 46 19.09 5.88 1.50
CA ALA A 46 18.98 6.20 2.92
C ALA A 46 19.55 5.09 3.81
N ARG A 47 19.32 3.81 3.46
CA ARG A 47 19.92 2.65 4.16
C ARG A 47 21.44 2.60 4.01
N ARG A 48 21.98 2.99 2.85
CA ARG A 48 23.42 2.94 2.58
C ARG A 48 24.20 4.07 3.25
N TYR A 49 23.60 5.24 3.40
CA TYR A 49 24.27 6.44 3.92
C TYR A 49 23.84 6.86 5.34
N GLY A 50 22.94 6.13 5.99
CA GLY A 50 22.55 6.37 7.39
C GLY A 50 21.74 7.65 7.64
N TYR A 51 21.32 8.36 6.59
CA TYR A 51 20.54 9.60 6.70
C TYR A 51 19.06 9.32 6.89
N ILE A 52 18.65 8.97 8.11
CA ILE A 52 17.23 8.79 8.46
C ILE A 52 16.72 10.07 9.15
N SER A 53 15.94 10.89 8.43
CA SER A 53 15.23 12.01 9.07
C SER A 53 13.97 11.50 9.76
N ARG A 54 13.71 11.95 11.01
CA ARG A 54 12.51 11.55 11.77
C ARG A 54 11.19 11.92 11.09
N PHE A 55 11.19 13.01 10.30
CA PHE A 55 10.02 13.50 9.59
C PHE A 55 9.75 12.68 8.32
N GLY A 56 10.77 12.43 7.49
CA GLY A 56 10.66 11.55 6.32
C GLY A 56 10.21 10.13 6.69
N ALA A 57 10.70 9.59 7.81
CA ALA A 57 10.33 8.25 8.28
C ALA A 57 8.81 8.05 8.54
N TRP A 58 8.06 9.12 8.80
CA TRP A 58 6.60 9.09 8.91
C TRP A 58 5.89 9.47 7.61
N LEU A 59 6.48 10.36 6.82
CA LEU A 59 5.88 10.85 5.58
C LEU A 59 5.97 9.81 4.45
N ASP A 60 7.06 9.05 4.37
CA ASP A 60 7.26 8.04 3.32
C ASP A 60 6.16 6.96 3.34
N PRO A 61 5.89 6.28 4.48
CA PRO A 61 4.85 5.24 4.51
C PRO A 61 3.44 5.79 4.31
N ALA A 62 3.22 7.07 4.62
CA ALA A 62 1.93 7.73 4.42
C ALA A 62 1.71 8.03 2.93
N ALA A 63 2.71 8.58 2.24
CA ALA A 63 2.65 8.86 0.82
C ALA A 63 2.48 7.57 -0.01
N ASP A 64 3.18 6.49 0.35
CA ASP A 64 3.06 5.19 -0.33
C ASP A 64 1.66 4.60 -0.19
N LYS A 65 1.10 4.65 1.03
CA LYS A 65 -0.27 4.20 1.27
C LYS A 65 -1.29 5.04 0.52
N LEU A 66 -1.09 6.36 0.46
CA LEU A 66 -1.97 7.26 -0.28
C LEU A 66 -1.96 6.90 -1.77
N LEU A 67 -0.77 6.69 -2.37
CA LEU A 67 -0.63 6.26 -3.76
C LEU A 67 -1.37 4.96 -4.03
N MET A 68 -1.16 3.95 -3.17
CA MET A 68 -1.83 2.65 -3.30
C MET A 68 -3.36 2.78 -3.23
N VAL A 69 -3.89 3.45 -2.20
CA VAL A 69 -5.33 3.58 -1.98
C VAL A 69 -5.99 4.36 -3.12
N LEU A 70 -5.41 5.48 -3.53
CA LEU A 70 -5.98 6.31 -4.59
C LEU A 70 -5.95 5.60 -5.95
N CYS A 71 -4.87 4.89 -6.29
CA CYS A 71 -4.81 4.12 -7.53
C CYS A 71 -5.79 2.93 -7.53
N VAL A 72 -5.94 2.19 -6.43
CA VAL A 72 -6.95 1.11 -6.34
C VAL A 72 -8.36 1.67 -6.52
N LEU A 73 -8.68 2.79 -5.86
CA LEU A 73 -9.99 3.43 -5.98
C LEU A 73 -10.26 3.93 -7.40
N ALA A 74 -9.28 4.55 -8.04
CA ALA A 74 -9.41 5.01 -9.42
C ALA A 74 -9.61 3.83 -10.38
N LEU A 75 -8.82 2.76 -10.25
CA LEU A 75 -8.97 1.54 -11.05
C LEU A 75 -10.32 0.85 -10.84
N PHE A 76 -10.86 0.88 -9.62
CA PHE A 76 -12.21 0.42 -9.34
C PHE A 76 -13.26 1.29 -10.06
N GLN A 77 -13.11 2.61 -10.01
CA GLN A 77 -14.05 3.55 -10.61
C GLN A 77 -14.12 3.42 -12.14
N VAL A 78 -12.99 3.13 -12.80
CA VAL A 78 -12.95 2.87 -14.26
C VAL A 78 -13.30 1.42 -14.62
N GLY A 79 -13.69 0.58 -13.65
CA GLY A 79 -14.18 -0.78 -13.89
C GLY A 79 -13.10 -1.84 -14.11
N VAL A 80 -11.82 -1.51 -13.93
CA VAL A 80 -10.69 -2.45 -14.11
C VAL A 80 -10.50 -3.34 -12.88
N THR A 81 -10.65 -2.76 -11.69
CA THR A 81 -10.53 -3.50 -10.42
C THR A 81 -11.89 -3.90 -9.87
N PRO A 82 -12.10 -5.18 -9.49
CA PRO A 82 -13.39 -5.59 -8.96
C PRO A 82 -13.67 -4.98 -7.58
N PRO A 83 -14.93 -4.61 -7.27
CA PRO A 83 -15.28 -3.90 -6.04
C PRO A 83 -14.84 -4.61 -4.76
N TRP A 84 -14.98 -5.94 -4.73
CA TRP A 84 -14.62 -6.75 -3.56
C TRP A 84 -13.14 -6.62 -3.21
N LEU A 85 -12.25 -6.50 -4.21
CA LEU A 85 -10.81 -6.37 -3.98
C LEU A 85 -10.47 -4.97 -3.45
N ALA A 86 -11.07 -3.92 -4.02
CA ALA A 86 -10.87 -2.55 -3.56
C ALA A 86 -11.26 -2.39 -2.08
N VAL A 87 -12.42 -2.92 -1.70
CA VAL A 87 -12.89 -2.92 -0.30
C VAL A 87 -11.93 -3.68 0.61
N LEU A 88 -11.46 -4.87 0.21
CA LEU A 88 -10.53 -5.67 1.01
C LEU A 88 -9.21 -4.94 1.28
N VAL A 89 -8.63 -4.31 0.25
CA VAL A 89 -7.36 -3.56 0.37
C VAL A 89 -7.52 -2.41 1.38
N ILE A 90 -8.57 -1.60 1.21
CA ILE A 90 -8.84 -0.45 2.08
C ILE A 90 -9.10 -0.90 3.53
N LEU A 91 -9.96 -1.91 3.72
CA LEU A 91 -10.31 -2.42 5.04
C LEU A 91 -9.08 -2.97 5.77
N ARG A 92 -8.23 -3.73 5.08
CA ARG A 92 -6.98 -4.26 5.63
C ARG A 92 -6.05 -3.14 6.07
N ASP A 93 -5.92 -2.09 5.26
CA ASP A 93 -5.03 -0.97 5.58
C ASP A 93 -5.52 -0.12 6.75
N LEU A 94 -6.84 0.07 6.85
CA LEU A 94 -7.49 0.70 8.01
C LEU A 94 -7.32 -0.17 9.27
N LEU A 95 -7.50 -1.48 9.18
CA LEU A 95 -7.31 -2.42 10.29
C LEU A 95 -5.88 -2.31 10.85
N ILE A 96 -4.88 -2.29 9.98
CA ILE A 96 -3.47 -2.17 10.41
C ILE A 96 -3.19 -0.81 11.02
N ALA A 97 -3.67 0.28 10.41
CA ALA A 97 -3.46 1.64 10.92
C ALA A 97 -4.12 1.83 12.30
N ALA A 98 -5.39 1.41 12.44
CA ALA A 98 -6.13 1.48 13.70
C ALA A 98 -5.50 0.59 14.78
N GLY A 99 -5.08 -0.64 14.43
CA GLY A 99 -4.42 -1.54 15.36
C GLY A 99 -3.12 -0.97 15.91
N TRP A 100 -2.28 -0.37 15.06
CA TRP A 100 -1.07 0.32 15.51
C TRP A 100 -1.35 1.53 16.41
N LEU A 101 -2.39 2.30 16.11
CA LEU A 101 -2.82 3.41 16.97
C LEU A 101 -3.21 2.92 18.37
N ILE A 102 -3.95 1.80 18.47
CA ILE A 102 -4.34 1.20 19.75
C ILE A 102 -3.12 0.68 20.51
N VAL A 103 -2.23 -0.07 19.84
CA VAL A 103 -0.99 -0.58 20.43
C VAL A 103 -0.17 0.55 21.03
N ARG A 104 0.00 1.65 20.28
CA ARG A 104 0.77 2.81 20.73
C ARG A 104 0.09 3.55 21.88
N ARG A 105 -1.23 3.74 21.84
CA ARG A 105 -1.97 4.45 22.90
C ARG A 105 -2.05 3.67 24.21
N ARG A 106 -2.06 2.34 24.15
CA ARG A 106 -2.17 1.46 25.33
C ARG A 106 -0.84 0.81 25.75
N ALA A 107 0.27 1.19 25.12
CA ALA A 107 1.59 0.59 25.34
C ALA A 107 1.55 -0.96 25.36
N LEU A 108 0.78 -1.57 24.45
CA LEU A 108 0.60 -3.02 24.43
C LEU A 108 1.92 -3.74 24.10
N PRO A 109 2.18 -4.92 24.68
CA PRO A 109 3.41 -5.68 24.46
C PRO A 109 3.38 -6.41 23.11
N VAL A 110 3.33 -5.65 22.02
CA VAL A 110 3.33 -6.15 20.65
C VAL A 110 4.67 -5.82 19.99
N PRO A 111 5.34 -6.77 19.33
CA PRO A 111 6.58 -6.49 18.62
C PRO A 111 6.37 -5.41 17.56
N LEU A 112 7.22 -4.38 17.58
CA LEU A 112 7.17 -3.23 16.66
C LEU A 112 7.51 -3.59 15.20
N ALA A 113 8.04 -4.79 14.96
CA ALA A 113 8.47 -5.22 13.63
C ALA A 113 7.27 -5.62 12.74
N PRO A 114 7.19 -5.10 11.50
CA PRO A 114 6.13 -5.49 10.57
C PRO A 114 6.24 -6.96 10.17
N LEU A 115 5.09 -7.64 10.11
CA LEU A 115 4.96 -9.03 9.70
C LEU A 115 5.41 -9.24 8.24
N ARG A 116 6.12 -10.34 7.97
CA ARG A 116 6.56 -10.71 6.60
C ARG A 116 5.38 -10.84 5.63
N ILE A 117 4.27 -11.43 6.07
CA ILE A 117 3.04 -11.55 5.26
C ILE A 117 2.45 -10.17 4.91
N GLY A 118 2.65 -9.18 5.79
CA GLY A 118 2.26 -7.80 5.54
C GLY A 118 3.02 -7.18 4.38
N LYS A 119 4.33 -7.41 4.32
CA LYS A 119 5.21 -6.94 3.24
C LYS A 119 4.92 -7.65 1.92
N ALA A 120 4.66 -8.96 1.97
CA ALA A 120 4.30 -9.73 0.79
C ALA A 120 2.96 -9.26 0.20
N SER A 121 1.95 -9.00 1.04
CA SER A 121 0.66 -8.48 0.61
C SER A 121 0.77 -7.10 -0.05
N THR A 122 1.57 -6.18 0.50
CA THR A 122 1.79 -4.86 -0.12
C THR A 122 2.53 -4.97 -1.45
N LEU A 123 3.54 -5.84 -1.54
CA LEU A 123 4.26 -6.06 -2.80
C LEU A 123 3.32 -6.55 -3.90
N VAL A 124 2.46 -7.52 -3.58
CA VAL A 124 1.48 -8.06 -4.55
C VAL A 124 0.44 -7.01 -4.93
N GLN A 125 0.01 -6.14 -4.01
CA GLN A 125 -0.87 -5.01 -4.35
C GLN A 125 -0.19 -4.02 -5.32
N VAL A 126 1.07 -3.66 -5.09
CA VAL A 126 1.85 -2.81 -6.01
C VAL A 126 1.94 -3.46 -7.39
N CYS A 127 2.29 -4.76 -7.44
CA CYS A 127 2.35 -5.51 -8.70
C CYS A 127 0.98 -5.59 -9.39
N TYR A 128 -0.11 -5.75 -8.64
CA TYR A 128 -1.47 -5.77 -9.18
C TYR A 128 -1.82 -4.43 -9.85
N ILE A 129 -1.61 -3.30 -9.17
CA ILE A 129 -1.87 -1.98 -9.77
C ILE A 129 -0.99 -1.79 -11.02
N GLY A 130 0.31 -2.05 -10.92
CA GLY A 130 1.22 -1.91 -12.04
C GLY A 130 0.79 -2.75 -13.25
N LEU A 131 0.34 -3.98 -13.01
CA LEU A 131 -0.19 -4.86 -14.05
C LEU A 131 -1.49 -4.30 -14.66
N MET A 132 -2.43 -3.83 -13.83
CA MET A 132 -3.69 -3.26 -14.34
C MET A 132 -3.46 -2.01 -15.19
N LEU A 133 -2.58 -1.11 -14.74
CA LEU A 133 -2.18 0.07 -15.51
C LEU A 133 -1.45 -0.30 -16.80
N LEU A 134 -0.63 -1.35 -16.78
CA LEU A 134 0.06 -1.85 -17.97
C LEU A 134 -0.93 -2.44 -18.98
N LEU A 135 -1.88 -3.27 -18.54
CA LEU A 135 -2.92 -3.80 -19.43
C LEU A 135 -3.74 -2.67 -20.07
N LEU A 136 -4.06 -1.63 -19.29
CA LEU A 136 -4.79 -0.47 -19.78
C LEU A 136 -3.96 0.36 -20.78
N ALA A 137 -2.70 0.68 -20.45
CA ALA A 137 -1.82 1.51 -21.27
C ALA A 137 -1.48 0.91 -22.65
N PHE A 138 -1.50 -0.42 -22.77
CA PHE A 138 -1.24 -1.13 -24.03
C PHE A 138 -2.51 -1.69 -24.68
N ASP A 139 -3.70 -1.35 -24.16
CA ASP A 139 -5.00 -1.86 -24.64
C ASP A 139 -5.06 -3.41 -24.72
N ILE A 140 -4.47 -4.08 -23.73
CA ILE A 140 -4.38 -5.55 -23.67
C ILE A 140 -5.56 -6.10 -22.87
N THR A 141 -6.49 -6.77 -23.55
CA THR A 141 -7.61 -7.45 -22.89
C THR A 141 -7.22 -8.85 -22.41
N ALA A 142 -6.87 -8.98 -21.13
CA ALA A 142 -6.49 -10.26 -20.50
C ALA A 142 -7.34 -10.58 -19.25
N PRO A 143 -8.66 -10.89 -19.40
CA PRO A 143 -9.58 -11.01 -18.26
C PRO A 143 -9.20 -12.14 -17.29
N ARG A 144 -8.67 -13.27 -17.80
CA ARG A 144 -8.19 -14.39 -16.95
C ARG A 144 -6.99 -13.98 -16.11
N VAL A 145 -6.07 -13.18 -16.67
CA VAL A 145 -4.88 -12.69 -15.98
C VAL A 145 -5.29 -11.68 -14.91
N ALA A 146 -6.17 -10.74 -15.24
CA ALA A 146 -6.71 -9.77 -14.30
C ALA A 146 -7.45 -10.43 -13.13
N ALA A 147 -8.30 -11.44 -13.43
CA ALA A 147 -9.01 -12.20 -12.41
C ALA A 147 -8.04 -12.99 -11.50
N ALA A 148 -7.06 -13.71 -12.08
CA ALA A 148 -6.06 -14.45 -11.31
C ALA A 148 -5.25 -13.50 -10.41
N ALA A 149 -4.78 -12.37 -10.95
CA ALA A 149 -4.06 -11.36 -10.18
C ALA A 149 -4.91 -10.79 -9.05
N ALA A 150 -6.20 -10.53 -9.29
CA ALA A 150 -7.14 -10.08 -8.26
C ALA A 150 -7.30 -11.13 -7.16
N PHE A 151 -7.51 -12.41 -7.48
CA PHE A 151 -7.64 -13.48 -6.50
C PHE A 151 -6.38 -13.68 -5.66
N VAL A 152 -5.20 -13.69 -6.28
CA VAL A 152 -3.92 -13.80 -5.56
C VAL A 152 -3.73 -12.62 -4.61
N THR A 153 -4.02 -11.40 -5.08
CA THR A 153 -3.95 -10.17 -4.26
C THR A 153 -4.94 -10.22 -3.11
N GLY A 154 -6.17 -10.64 -3.37
CA GLY A 154 -7.22 -10.80 -2.37
C GLY A 154 -6.86 -11.79 -1.27
N LEU A 155 -6.38 -12.99 -1.67
CA LEU A 155 -5.96 -14.04 -0.74
C LEU A 155 -4.85 -13.54 0.20
N LEU A 156 -3.79 -12.94 -0.36
CA LEU A 156 -2.70 -12.40 0.46
C LEU A 156 -3.15 -11.24 1.35
N THR A 157 -4.07 -10.41 0.87
CA THR A 157 -4.65 -9.31 1.66
C THR A 157 -5.43 -9.83 2.86
N ILE A 158 -6.25 -10.88 2.67
CA ILE A 158 -6.99 -11.55 3.75
C ILE A 158 -6.02 -12.21 4.75
N LEU A 159 -5.04 -12.98 4.26
CA LEU A 159 -4.04 -13.63 5.11
C LEU A 159 -3.25 -12.60 5.93
N SER A 160 -2.85 -11.49 5.30
CA SER A 160 -2.20 -10.38 5.98
C SER A 160 -3.13 -9.75 7.02
N GLY A 161 -4.38 -9.47 6.69
CA GLY A 161 -5.36 -8.87 7.61
C GLY A 161 -5.58 -9.74 8.84
N GLY A 162 -5.80 -11.05 8.65
CA GLY A 162 -5.96 -12.02 9.72
C GLY A 162 -4.73 -12.13 10.62
N ALA A 163 -3.52 -12.13 10.04
CA ALA A 163 -2.28 -12.17 10.82
C ALA A 163 -2.10 -10.94 11.72
N TYR A 164 -2.39 -9.73 11.21
CA TYR A 164 -2.34 -8.51 12.02
C TYR A 164 -3.45 -8.46 13.07
N ALA A 165 -4.68 -8.86 12.72
CA ALA A 165 -5.77 -8.93 13.68
C ALA A 165 -5.42 -9.86 14.85
N GLY A 166 -4.90 -11.05 14.57
CA GLY A 166 -4.44 -12.00 15.59
C GLY A 166 -3.29 -11.45 16.45
N LEU A 167 -2.34 -10.73 15.83
CA LEU A 167 -1.25 -10.06 16.54
C LEU A 167 -1.78 -9.02 17.55
N PHE A 168 -2.68 -8.15 17.11
CA PHE A 168 -3.24 -7.10 17.96
C PHE A 168 -4.14 -7.66 19.07
N LEU A 169 -4.93 -8.70 18.78
CA LEU A 169 -5.74 -9.40 19.78
C LEU A 169 -4.89 -10.03 20.88
N ARG A 170 -3.78 -10.70 20.52
CA ARG A 170 -2.84 -11.24 21.51
C ARG A 170 -2.24 -10.14 22.38
N GLY A 171 -1.86 -9.01 21.80
CA GLY A 171 -1.39 -7.84 22.54
C GLY A 171 -2.41 -7.31 23.54
N LEU A 172 -3.68 -7.23 23.15
CA LEU A 172 -4.78 -6.80 24.02
C LEU A 172 -5.03 -7.77 25.19
N ILE A 173 -4.95 -9.08 24.93
CA ILE A 173 -5.14 -10.10 25.97
C ILE A 173 -3.99 -10.07 26.99
N LEU A 174 -2.75 -9.95 26.53
CA LEU A 174 -1.58 -9.88 27.41
C LEU A 174 -1.55 -8.57 28.22
N GLY A 175 -1.87 -7.44 27.59
CA GLY A 175 -1.93 -6.14 28.27
C GLY A 175 -2.98 -6.06 29.38
N ARG A 176 -4.10 -6.80 29.25
CA ARG A 176 -5.13 -6.91 30.31
C ARG A 176 -4.71 -7.75 31.52
N ARG A 177 -3.73 -8.66 31.37
CA ARG A 177 -3.25 -9.50 32.48
C ARG A 177 -2.16 -8.83 33.32
N ALA A 178 -1.58 -7.74 32.82
CA ALA A 178 -0.50 -7.00 33.47
C ALA A 178 -0.96 -5.71 34.17
N ALA A 179 -2.26 -5.37 34.08
CA ALA A 179 -2.91 -4.23 34.72
C ALA A 179 -3.86 -4.73 35.81
#